data_AF-A0A7C5HUV7-F1
#
_entry.id   AF-A0A7C5HUV7-F1
#
_cell.length_a   1.000
_cell.length_b   1.000
_cell.length_c   1.000
_cell.angle_alpha   90.00
_cell.angle_beta   90.00
_cell.angle_gamma   90.00
#
_symmetry.space_group_name_H-M   'P 1'
#
loop_
_entity.id
_entity.type
_entity.pdbx_description
1 polymer ?
#
loop_
_entity_poly.entity_id
_entity_poly.type
_entity_poly.pdbx_seq_one_letter_code
_entity_poly.pdbx_strand_id
1 'polypeptide(L)' 'MIFPVLLAGGSGTRLWPISRAQAPKQLAEISGETSLLQETIQRLHPALCLDNVRVVCGKAHCDESSEHLAAIGLTTEDI' A
#
# COMPACT_ATOMS: atom_id res chain seq x y z
N MET A 1 18.56 -14.74 1.91
CA MET A 1 17.41 -14.26 1.11
C MET A 1 16.51 -13.45 2.04
N ILE A 2 16.10 -12.25 1.65
CA ILE A 2 15.33 -11.32 2.48
C ILE A 2 14.00 -11.06 1.79
N PHE A 3 12.89 -11.15 2.53
CA PHE A 3 11.54 -10.86 2.06
C PHE A 3 10.97 -9.70 2.87
N PRO A 4 10.98 -8.47 2.35
CA PRO A 4 10.36 -7.33 3.01
C PRO A 4 8.85 -7.56 3.09
N VAL A 5 8.25 -7.29 4.25
CA VAL A 5 6.79 -7.37 4.42
C VAL A 5 6.25 -5.99 4.74
N LEU A 6 5.41 -5.47 3.86
CA LEU A 6 4.68 -4.22 4.05
C LEU A 6 3.30 -4.51 4.66
N LEU A 7 3.11 -4.11 5.91
CA LEU A 7 1.83 -4.24 6.60
C LEU A 7 0.93 -3.04 6.30
N ALA A 8 0.08 -3.19 5.29
CA ALA A 8 -0.89 -2.20 4.81
C ALA A 8 -2.26 -2.39 5.50
N GLY A 9 -2.27 -2.27 6.83
CA GLY A 9 -3.47 -2.44 7.65
C GLY A 9 -3.77 -1.26 8.57
N GLY A 10 -4.93 -1.34 9.23
CA GLY A 10 -5.40 -0.36 10.22
C GLY A 10 -6.75 0.26 9.85
N SER A 11 -7.57 0.52 10.85
CA SER A 11 -8.94 1.02 10.69
C SER A 11 -9.05 2.51 10.33
N GLY A 12 -7.93 3.26 10.34
CA GLY A 12 -7.92 4.67 9.96
C GLY A 12 -8.84 5.56 10.81
N THR A 13 -8.89 5.38 12.14
CA THR A 13 -9.84 6.16 12.98
C THR A 13 -9.31 7.53 13.41
N ARG A 14 -7.99 7.76 13.36
CA ARG A 14 -7.34 8.99 13.82
C ARG A 14 -7.28 10.12 12.79
N LEU A 15 -7.46 9.79 11.51
CA LEU A 15 -7.41 10.75 10.39
C LEU A 15 -8.81 11.03 9.85
N TRP A 16 -9.85 10.88 10.66
CA TRP A 16 -11.18 11.34 10.27
C TRP A 16 -11.14 12.86 10.00
N PRO A 17 -11.80 13.37 8.94
CA PRO A 17 -12.73 12.69 8.02
C PRO A 17 -12.07 12.01 6.81
N ILE A 18 -10.75 12.15 6.66
CA ILE A 18 -9.95 11.69 5.51
C ILE A 18 -9.96 10.16 5.41
N SER A 19 -9.73 9.46 6.52
CA SER A 19 -9.89 7.99 6.55
C SER A 19 -11.16 7.55 7.27
N ARG A 20 -11.83 6.57 6.68
CA ARG A 20 -13.02 5.91 7.21
C ARG A 20 -12.81 4.39 7.18
N ALA A 21 -13.70 3.64 7.82
CA ALA A 21 -13.63 2.17 7.80
C ALA A 21 -13.58 1.58 6.38
N GLN A 22 -14.27 2.22 5.42
CA GLN A 22 -14.29 1.79 4.01
C GLN A 22 -13.24 2.49 3.13
N ALA A 23 -12.53 3.50 3.66
CA ALA A 23 -11.51 4.26 2.94
C ALA A 23 -10.27 4.36 3.84
N PRO A 24 -9.45 3.31 3.91
CA PRO A 24 -8.41 3.20 4.91
C PRO A 24 -7.23 4.10 4.55
N LYS A 25 -6.52 4.62 5.57
CA LYS A 25 -5.51 5.67 5.37
C LYS A 25 -4.42 5.30 4.36
N GLN A 26 -4.05 4.01 4.28
CA GLN A 26 -2.96 3.56 3.41
C GLN A 26 -3.28 3.74 1.92
N LEU A 27 -4.55 3.83 1.56
CA LEU A 27 -5.01 4.06 0.19
C LEU A 27 -5.36 5.54 -0.06
N ALA A 28 -5.26 6.40 0.96
CA ALA A 28 -5.55 7.82 0.82
C ALA A 28 -4.33 8.62 0.33
N GLU A 29 -4.60 9.62 -0.51
CA GLU A 29 -3.65 10.63 -1.00
C GLU A 29 -3.52 11.77 0.03
N ILE A 30 -2.70 11.55 1.06
CA ILE A 30 -2.60 12.50 2.19
C ILE A 30 -1.47 13.52 2.00
N SER A 31 -0.40 13.13 1.30
CA SER A 31 0.84 13.92 1.20
C SER A 31 1.20 14.34 -0.23
N GLY A 32 0.32 14.06 -1.20
CA GLY A 32 0.56 14.38 -2.60
C GLY A 32 -0.49 13.73 -3.50
N GLU A 33 -0.05 13.32 -4.69
CA GLU A 33 -0.90 12.73 -5.75
C GLU A 33 -0.97 11.20 -5.72
N THR A 34 -0.22 10.57 -4.79
CA THR A 34 -0.18 9.12 -4.64
C THR A 34 -0.61 8.70 -3.25
N SER A 35 -1.19 7.51 -3.14
CA SER A 35 -1.53 6.91 -1.86
C SER A 35 -0.31 6.62 -0.99
N LEU A 36 -0.49 6.60 0.33
CA LEU A 36 0.58 6.24 1.28
C LEU A 36 1.21 4.86 1.01
N LEU A 37 0.43 3.92 0.45
CA LEU A 37 0.90 2.61 0.00
C LEU A 37 1.95 2.78 -1.11
N GLN A 38 1.61 3.52 -2.16
CA GLN A 38 2.50 3.79 -3.30
C GLN A 38 3.75 4.56 -2.86
N GLU A 39 3.59 5.60 -2.04
CA GLU A 39 4.72 6.37 -1.48
C GLU A 39 5.67 5.48 -0.68
N THR A 40 5.13 4.50 0.05
CA THR A 40 5.95 3.57 0.83
C THR A 40 6.72 2.62 -0.07
N ILE A 41 6.10 2.07 -1.12
CA ILE A 41 6.77 1.20 -2.09
C ILE A 41 7.87 1.95 -2.86
N GLN A 42 7.59 3.17 -3.32
CA GLN A 42 8.58 4.01 -4.00
C GLN A 42 9.81 4.29 -3.12
N ARG A 43 9.62 4.42 -1.80
CA ARG A 43 10.72 4.58 -0.84
C ARG A 43 11.55 3.30 -0.65
N LEU A 44 10.96 2.13 -0.87
CA LEU A 44 11.65 0.83 -0.77
C LEU A 44 12.45 0.53 -2.03
N HIS A 45 12.01 0.98 -3.21
CA HIS A 45 12.64 0.69 -4.51
C HIS A 45 14.16 0.93 -4.58
N PRO A 46 14.75 2.00 -4.00
CA PRO A 46 16.20 2.20 -4.04
C PRO A 46 17.01 1.20 -3.20
N ALA A 47 16.37 0.55 -2.23
CA ALA A 47 17.03 -0.27 -1.23
C ALA A 47 16.73 -1.77 -1.38
N LEU A 48 15.66 -2.13 -2.10
CA LEU A 48 15.12 -3.49 -2.16
C LEU A 48 14.67 -3.83 -3.57
N CYS A 49 14.94 -5.08 -3.97
CA CYS A 49 14.32 -5.68 -5.14
C CYS A 49 12.82 -5.90 -4.85
N LEU A 50 11.96 -5.28 -5.66
CA LEU A 50 10.51 -5.29 -5.45
C LEU A 50 9.90 -6.68 -5.65
N ASP A 51 10.54 -7.53 -6.46
CA ASP A 51 10.13 -8.93 -6.75
C ASP A 51 10.00 -9.84 -5.51
N ASN A 52 10.45 -9.37 -4.34
CA ASN A 52 10.41 -10.10 -3.07
C ASN A 52 9.63 -9.38 -1.96
N VAL A 53 9.06 -8.20 -2.25
CA VAL A 53 8.28 -7.43 -1.27
C VAL A 53 6.90 -8.04 -1.18
N ARG A 54 6.39 -8.32 0.03
CA ARG A 54 5.01 -8.79 0.21
C ARG A 54 4.14 -7.75 0.87
N VAL A 55 2.97 -7.47 0.31
CA VAL A 55 1.99 -6.56 0.90
C VAL A 55 0.90 -7.36 1.61
N VAL A 56 0.71 -7.09 2.91
CA VAL A 56 -0.33 -7.72 3.73
C VAL A 56 -1.36 -6.67 4.14
N CYS A 57 -2.61 -6.86 3.74
CA CYS A 57 -3.72 -5.98 4.05
C CYS A 57 -4.96 -6.77 4.51
N GLY A 58 -5.97 -6.05 5.01
CA GLY A 58 -7.25 -6.66 5.35
C GLY A 58 -7.99 -7.14 4.09
N LYS A 59 -8.69 -8.29 4.17
CA LYS A 59 -9.33 -8.92 3.01
C LYS A 59 -10.25 -8.00 2.19
N ALA A 60 -10.92 -7.05 2.85
CA ALA A 60 -11.81 -6.09 2.19
C ALA A 60 -11.08 -5.06 1.31
N HIS A 61 -9.76 -4.95 1.42
CA HIS A 61 -8.93 -3.97 0.73
C HIS A 61 -7.90 -4.59 -0.21
N CYS A 62 -7.95 -5.92 -0.43
CA CYS A 62 -6.99 -6.61 -1.30
C CYS A 62 -7.08 -6.10 -2.74
N ASP A 63 -8.31 -5.99 -3.27
CA ASP A 63 -8.55 -5.59 -4.65
C ASP A 63 -8.11 -4.14 -4.86
N GLU A 64 -8.53 -3.22 -3.99
CA GLU A 64 -8.15 -1.80 -4.04
C GLU A 64 -6.63 -1.62 -3.87
N SER A 65 -6.00 -2.38 -2.97
CA SER A 65 -4.55 -2.34 -2.81
C SER A 65 -3.82 -2.82 -4.07
N SER A 66 -4.36 -3.85 -4.75
CA SER A 66 -3.82 -4.35 -6.01
C SER A 66 -3.94 -3.30 -7.12
N GLU A 67 -5.07 -2.58 -7.19
CA GLU A 67 -5.28 -1.50 -8.16
C GLU A 67 -4.28 -0.35 -7.95
N HIS A 68 -4.03 0.03 -6.71
CA HIS A 68 -3.03 1.05 -6.37
C HIS A 68 -1.60 0.64 -6.76
N LEU A 69 -1.25 -0.63 -6.60
CA LEU A 69 0.06 -1.17 -7.02
C LEU A 69 0.16 -1.24 -8.54
N ALA A 70 -0.90 -1.67 -9.23
CA ALA A 70 -0.96 -1.70 -10.68
C ALA A 70 -0.80 -0.31 -11.30
N ALA A 71 -1.37 0.73 -10.66
CA ALA A 71 -1.24 2.12 -11.10
C ALA A 71 0.21 2.64 -11.07
N ILE A 72 1.10 2.04 -10.28
CA ILE A 72 2.55 2.35 -10.27
C ILE A 72 3.38 1.30 -11.02
N GLY A 73 2.73 0.44 -11.81
CA GLY A 73 3.39 -0.54 -12.68
C GLY A 73 3.85 -1.82 -11.99
N LEU A 74 3.30 -2.15 -10.82
CA LEU A 74 3.62 -3.38 -10.09
C LEU A 74 2.46 -4.36 -10.15
N THR A 75 2.75 -5.63 -10.40
CA THR A 75 1.73 -6.68 -10.40
C THR A 75 1.73 -7.43 -9.07
N THR A 76 0.58 -8.02 -8.71
CA THR A 76 0.43 -8.87 -7.53
C THR A 76 1.07 -10.25 -7.68
N GLU A 77 1.61 -10.56 -8.85
CA GLU A 77 2.44 -11.74 -9.09
C GLU A 77 3.91 -11.47 -8.71
N ASP A 78 4.30 -10.19 -8.65
CA ASP A 78 5.63 -9.70 -8.25
C ASP A 78 5.72 -9.41 -6.73
N ILE A 79 4.62 -9.53 -5.98
CA ILE A 79 4.46 -9.06 -4.58
C ILE A 79 3.72 -10.08 -3.69
#